data_AF-A0A9E1HZ77-F1
#
_entry.id   AF-A0A9E1HZ77-F1
#
_cell.length_a   1.000
_cell.length_b   1.000
_cell.length_c   1.000
_cell.angle_alpha   90.00
_cell.angle_beta   90.00
_cell.angle_gamma   90.00
#
_symmetry.space_group_name_H-M   'P 1'
#
loop_
_entity.id
_entity.type
_entity.pdbx_description
1 polymer ?
#
loop_
_entity_poly.entity_id
_entity_poly.type
_entity_poly.pdbx_seq_one_letter_code
_entity_poly.pdbx_strand_id
1 'polypeptide(L)'
;MSYKCSFLDNEVYGAEDVSGAFSKLISGGVLLYPETDTVAQSMNELNSEVVSGGVAAYDNLDVHITETGAIVEKGVAFFESGVCVEVDSDGAAIDFEDGKSVYIYFAYYPELNSVVLKATEELPEGDIVALAHINNEKIITDMRSYATAKVAINTANTYHDFTVHHTKWSSNITNVMEGSRTVYKIPHNGFRYLLLKDANLNGIPYMPKEHIIDLSIEGEQSIYLNTSGISTMMYVERNGTDLTITSVRSNTMSEHYLYLTLV
;
A
#
# COMPACT_ATOMS: atom_id res chain seq x y z
N MET A 1 -6.93 34.64 -17.25
CA MET A 1 -7.48 33.33 -17.66
C MET A 1 -7.85 32.56 -16.39
N SER A 2 -9.00 31.89 -16.35
CA SER A 2 -9.53 31.25 -15.12
C SER A 2 -9.21 29.76 -14.99
N TYR A 3 -8.28 29.25 -15.78
CA TYR A 3 -7.83 27.85 -15.75
C TYR A 3 -6.32 27.79 -15.64
N LYS A 4 -5.82 26.77 -14.93
CA LYS A 4 -4.40 26.42 -14.83
C LYS A 4 -4.23 25.00 -15.39
N CYS A 5 -3.33 24.83 -16.34
CA CYS A 5 -2.89 23.52 -16.81
C CYS A 5 -1.74 23.03 -15.92
N SER A 6 -1.67 21.72 -15.65
CA SER A 6 -0.56 21.17 -14.84
C SER A 6 0.74 21.12 -15.63
N PHE A 7 0.69 20.73 -16.91
CA PHE A 7 1.85 20.67 -17.81
C PHE A 7 1.47 21.23 -19.19
N LEU A 8 2.45 21.79 -19.89
CA LEU A 8 2.51 22.48 -21.16
C LEU A 8 3.89 22.24 -21.80
N ASP A 9 3.95 22.13 -23.12
CA ASP A 9 5.21 21.90 -23.83
C ASP A 9 6.20 23.06 -23.66
N ASN A 10 7.50 22.73 -23.57
CA ASN A 10 8.63 23.67 -23.49
C ASN A 10 8.68 24.60 -22.26
N GLU A 11 7.94 24.31 -21.20
CA GLU A 11 8.13 24.95 -19.89
C GLU A 11 9.12 24.15 -19.03
N VAL A 12 9.82 24.84 -18.12
CA VAL A 12 10.71 24.20 -17.13
C VAL A 12 9.90 23.85 -15.90
N TYR A 13 9.85 22.56 -15.55
CA TYR A 13 9.13 22.05 -14.38
C TYR A 13 10.07 21.81 -13.21
N GLY A 14 9.63 22.20 -12.02
CA GLY A 14 10.30 21.88 -10.77
C GLY A 14 9.65 20.71 -10.02
N ALA A 15 10.31 20.28 -8.94
CA ALA A 15 9.80 19.27 -8.01
C ALA A 15 8.38 19.61 -7.49
N GLU A 16 8.11 20.88 -7.19
CA GLU A 16 6.79 21.35 -6.73
C GLU A 16 5.68 21.13 -7.77
N ASP A 17 5.97 21.29 -9.06
CA ASP A 17 4.98 21.09 -10.13
C ASP A 17 4.62 19.61 -10.25
N VAL A 18 5.61 18.72 -10.14
CA VAL A 18 5.43 17.26 -10.19
C VAL A 18 4.64 16.80 -8.97
N SER A 19 5.02 17.20 -7.75
CA SER A 19 4.24 16.94 -6.54
C SER A 19 2.82 17.48 -6.63
N GLY A 20 2.66 18.70 -7.17
CA GLY A 20 1.36 19.33 -7.39
C GLY A 20 0.47 18.59 -8.39
N ALA A 21 1.06 17.90 -9.37
CA ALA A 21 0.32 17.06 -10.31
C ALA A 21 -0.07 15.72 -9.69
N PHE A 22 0.86 15.02 -9.05
CA PHE A 22 0.60 13.71 -8.43
C PHE A 22 -0.35 13.81 -7.23
N SER A 23 -0.25 14.87 -6.40
CA SER A 23 -1.18 15.12 -5.29
C SER A 23 -2.64 15.29 -5.73
N LYS A 24 -2.91 15.63 -6.99
CA LYS A 24 -4.29 15.65 -7.53
C LYS A 24 -4.82 14.26 -7.85
N LEU A 25 -3.93 13.30 -8.08
CA LEU A 25 -4.29 11.92 -8.41
C LEU A 25 -4.52 11.08 -7.16
N ILE A 26 -3.85 11.41 -6.04
CA ILE A 26 -4.01 10.73 -4.76
C ILE A 26 -4.91 11.53 -3.81
N SER A 27 -5.95 10.90 -3.25
CA SER A 27 -7.05 11.59 -2.57
C SER A 27 -6.76 12.12 -1.15
N GLY A 28 -5.52 12.07 -0.66
CA GLY A 28 -5.26 12.39 0.76
C GLY A 28 -3.81 12.65 1.18
N GLY A 29 -2.88 12.88 0.26
CA GLY A 29 -1.49 13.16 0.61
C GLY A 29 -0.81 14.01 -0.46
N VAL A 30 0.14 14.84 -0.05
CA VAL A 30 1.10 15.41 -1.02
C VAL A 30 2.13 14.32 -1.26
N LEU A 31 2.15 13.72 -2.45
CA LEU A 31 3.29 12.91 -2.86
C LEU A 31 4.44 13.88 -3.11
N LEU A 32 5.32 14.00 -2.13
CA LEU A 32 6.51 14.84 -2.24
C LEU A 32 7.43 14.22 -3.28
N TYR A 33 7.91 15.05 -4.18
CA TYR A 33 8.91 14.67 -5.16
C TYR A 33 10.17 14.31 -4.38
N PRO A 34 10.63 13.05 -4.44
CA PRO A 34 11.81 12.66 -3.69
C PRO A 34 13.03 13.28 -4.38
N GLU A 35 13.75 14.15 -3.67
CA GLU A 35 15.00 14.74 -4.17
C GLU A 35 16.15 13.72 -4.09
N THR A 36 16.14 12.75 -5.01
CA THR A 36 17.21 11.75 -5.16
C THR A 36 18.37 12.28 -6.00
N ASP A 37 19.44 11.49 -6.13
CA ASP A 37 20.66 11.86 -6.87
C ASP A 37 20.40 12.24 -8.35
N THR A 38 19.40 11.62 -8.99
CA THR A 38 19.00 11.93 -10.36
C THR A 38 17.48 12.05 -10.52
N VAL A 39 17.03 12.82 -11.51
CA VAL A 39 15.61 12.96 -11.88
C VAL A 39 14.98 11.60 -12.22
N ALA A 40 15.72 10.71 -12.90
CA ALA A 40 15.23 9.39 -13.26
C ALA A 40 14.91 8.54 -12.02
N GLN A 41 15.78 8.56 -11.01
CA GLN A 41 15.51 7.88 -9.74
C GLN A 41 14.30 8.47 -9.03
N SER A 42 14.16 9.80 -9.01
CA SER A 42 13.01 10.45 -8.37
C SER A 42 11.70 10.03 -9.02
N MET A 43 11.69 9.93 -10.35
CA MET A 43 10.52 9.51 -11.11
C MET A 43 10.19 8.02 -10.90
N ASN A 44 11.20 7.16 -10.78
CA ASN A 44 11.00 5.75 -10.45
C ASN A 44 10.39 5.60 -9.06
N GLU A 45 10.91 6.31 -8.05
CA GLU A 45 10.34 6.32 -6.70
C GLU A 45 8.90 6.86 -6.68
N LEU A 46 8.61 7.93 -7.43
CA LEU A 46 7.23 8.39 -7.57
C LEU A 46 6.32 7.33 -8.19
N ASN A 47 6.82 6.60 -9.18
CA ASN A 47 6.05 5.56 -9.85
C ASN A 47 5.78 4.37 -8.94
N SER A 48 6.76 3.93 -8.14
CA SER A 48 6.58 2.84 -7.18
C SER A 48 5.60 3.18 -6.06
N GLU A 49 5.48 4.45 -5.69
CA GLU A 49 4.49 4.93 -4.72
C GLU A 49 3.06 4.88 -5.26
N VAL A 50 2.87 4.99 -6.57
CA VAL A 50 1.52 5.02 -7.20
C VAL A 50 1.12 3.73 -7.89
N VAL A 51 2.06 2.86 -8.25
CA VAL A 51 1.82 1.60 -8.98
C VAL A 51 2.58 0.46 -8.29
N SER A 52 1.96 -0.72 -8.18
CA SER A 52 2.63 -1.95 -7.73
C SER A 52 3.41 -2.61 -8.87
N GLY A 53 4.38 -3.45 -8.52
CA GLY A 53 5.02 -4.31 -9.51
C GLY A 53 4.00 -5.21 -10.22
N GLY A 54 4.27 -5.53 -11.48
CA GLY A 54 3.45 -6.37 -12.32
C GLY A 54 3.30 -5.89 -13.76
N VAL A 55 2.39 -6.50 -14.49
CA VAL A 55 2.14 -6.23 -15.91
C VAL A 55 0.95 -5.29 -16.08
N ALA A 56 0.98 -4.41 -17.08
CA ALA A 56 -0.18 -3.61 -17.45
C ALA A 56 -1.38 -4.50 -17.83
N ALA A 57 -2.59 -4.03 -17.54
CA ALA A 57 -3.82 -4.76 -17.82
C ALA A 57 -4.24 -4.72 -19.30
N TYR A 58 -3.59 -3.88 -20.11
CA TYR A 58 -3.75 -3.80 -21.55
C TYR A 58 -2.42 -4.14 -22.20
N ASP A 59 -2.45 -4.83 -23.35
CA ASP A 59 -1.26 -5.31 -24.05
C ASP A 59 -0.33 -6.06 -23.07
N ASN A 60 -0.68 -7.31 -22.78
CA ASN A 60 -0.41 -7.93 -21.48
C ASN A 60 0.95 -8.66 -21.39
N LEU A 61 1.89 -8.43 -22.32
CA LEU A 61 3.14 -9.19 -22.42
C LEU A 61 2.90 -10.71 -22.46
N ASP A 62 1.96 -11.15 -23.30
CA ASP A 62 1.69 -12.58 -23.52
C ASP A 62 2.94 -13.28 -24.08
N VAL A 63 3.13 -14.54 -23.69
CA VAL A 63 4.29 -15.34 -24.10
C VAL A 63 3.84 -16.46 -25.04
N HIS A 64 4.45 -16.53 -26.21
CA HIS A 64 4.22 -17.59 -27.19
C HIS A 64 5.50 -18.36 -27.50
N ILE A 65 5.41 -19.68 -27.60
CA ILE A 65 6.54 -20.51 -28.03
C ILE A 65 6.70 -20.43 -29.54
N THR A 66 7.95 -20.31 -29.99
CA THR A 66 8.36 -20.34 -31.40
C THR A 66 9.19 -21.60 -31.66
N GLU A 67 9.67 -21.78 -32.89
CA GLU A 67 10.53 -22.92 -33.23
C GLU A 67 11.89 -22.89 -32.50
N THR A 68 12.40 -21.70 -32.17
CA THR A 68 13.74 -21.50 -31.59
C THR A 68 13.73 -21.03 -30.13
N GLY A 69 12.57 -20.67 -29.58
CA GLY A 69 12.46 -20.12 -28.23
C GLY A 69 11.05 -19.66 -27.91
N ALA A 70 10.93 -18.43 -27.37
CA ALA A 70 9.66 -17.77 -27.12
C ALA A 70 9.69 -16.31 -27.61
N ILE A 71 8.51 -15.75 -27.84
CA ILE A 71 8.30 -14.33 -28.07
C ILE A 71 7.37 -13.78 -26.99
N VAL A 72 7.76 -12.65 -26.42
CA VAL A 72 6.93 -11.83 -25.54
C VAL A 72 6.27 -10.76 -26.40
N GLU A 73 4.94 -10.72 -26.41
CA GLU A 73 4.19 -9.74 -27.18
C GLU A 73 4.32 -8.33 -26.58
N LYS A 74 3.77 -7.34 -27.30
CA LYS A 74 3.73 -5.94 -26.86
C LYS A 74 3.11 -5.78 -25.47
N GLY A 75 3.57 -4.77 -24.75
CA GLY A 75 3.04 -4.47 -23.43
C GLY A 75 3.95 -3.70 -22.51
N VAL A 76 3.52 -3.49 -21.27
CA VAL A 76 4.30 -2.76 -20.26
C VAL A 76 4.39 -3.56 -18.97
N ALA A 77 5.60 -3.67 -18.42
CA ALA A 77 5.85 -4.20 -17.09
C ALA A 77 6.36 -3.09 -16.17
N PHE A 78 5.85 -3.08 -14.94
CA PHE A 78 6.24 -2.21 -13.84
C PHE A 78 6.98 -3.04 -12.79
N PHE A 79 8.14 -2.55 -12.38
CA PHE A 79 8.93 -3.13 -11.31
C PHE A 79 8.52 -2.55 -9.96
N GLU A 80 8.84 -3.24 -8.86
CA GLU A 80 8.56 -2.71 -7.51
C GLU A 80 9.38 -1.45 -7.21
N SER A 81 10.54 -1.28 -7.85
CA SER A 81 11.29 -0.02 -7.84
C SER A 81 10.63 1.12 -8.62
N GLY A 82 9.55 0.85 -9.35
CA GLY A 82 8.83 1.82 -10.18
C GLY A 82 9.46 2.06 -11.55
N VAL A 83 10.58 1.38 -11.86
CA VAL A 83 11.07 1.28 -13.24
C VAL A 83 9.98 0.62 -14.10
N CYS A 84 9.84 1.06 -15.35
CA CYS A 84 8.97 0.42 -16.32
C CYS A 84 9.75 0.01 -17.56
N VAL A 85 9.32 -1.11 -18.17
CA VAL A 85 9.78 -1.54 -19.48
C VAL A 85 8.57 -1.70 -20.41
N GLU A 86 8.71 -1.19 -21.62
CA GLU A 86 7.71 -1.32 -22.68
C GLU A 86 8.28 -2.19 -23.80
N VAL A 87 7.53 -3.21 -24.19
CA VAL A 87 7.76 -4.01 -25.39
C VAL A 87 6.84 -3.48 -26.47
N ASP A 88 7.43 -3.11 -27.61
CA ASP A 88 6.70 -2.57 -28.74
C ASP A 88 5.97 -3.65 -29.55
N SER A 89 5.37 -3.25 -30.67
CA SER A 89 4.60 -4.15 -31.55
C SER A 89 5.40 -5.28 -32.19
N ASP A 90 6.73 -5.18 -32.23
CA ASP A 90 7.58 -6.21 -32.83
C ASP A 90 7.82 -7.37 -31.84
N GLY A 91 7.54 -7.16 -30.55
CA GLY A 91 7.74 -8.14 -29.49
C GLY A 91 9.21 -8.31 -29.10
N ALA A 92 9.44 -9.07 -28.03
CA ALA A 92 10.78 -9.39 -27.55
C ALA A 92 11.01 -10.91 -27.63
N ALA A 93 11.91 -11.34 -28.51
CA ALA A 93 12.28 -12.74 -28.65
C ALA A 93 13.30 -13.16 -27.58
N ILE A 94 13.17 -14.39 -27.10
CA ILE A 94 14.14 -15.01 -26.20
C ILE A 94 14.33 -16.48 -26.53
N ASP A 95 15.60 -16.87 -26.65
CA ASP A 95 15.99 -18.26 -26.89
C ASP A 95 16.11 -19.03 -25.57
N PHE A 96 15.74 -20.30 -25.58
CA PHE A 96 15.98 -21.24 -24.49
C PHE A 96 16.19 -22.65 -25.04
N GLU A 97 16.86 -23.51 -24.28
CA GLU A 97 17.16 -24.87 -24.70
C GLU A 97 15.91 -25.77 -24.70
N ASP A 98 15.70 -26.51 -25.79
CA ASP A 98 14.54 -27.40 -25.91
C ASP A 98 14.59 -28.54 -24.87
N GLY A 99 13.41 -28.94 -24.39
CA GLY A 99 13.25 -29.99 -23.36
C GLY A 99 13.60 -29.55 -21.94
N LYS A 100 13.95 -28.27 -21.71
CA LYS A 100 14.14 -27.72 -20.37
C LYS A 100 12.90 -27.02 -19.83
N SER A 101 12.80 -27.01 -18.50
CA SER A 101 11.80 -26.25 -17.75
C SER A 101 12.40 -24.88 -17.44
N VAL A 102 11.81 -23.80 -17.95
CA VAL A 102 12.36 -22.43 -17.84
C VAL A 102 11.30 -21.41 -17.45
N TYR A 103 11.71 -20.42 -16.68
CA TYR A 103 10.95 -19.23 -16.32
C TYR A 103 11.36 -18.08 -17.22
N ILE A 104 10.38 -17.39 -17.82
CA ILE A 104 10.57 -16.17 -18.61
C ILE A 104 10.12 -14.97 -17.77
N TYR A 105 10.99 -13.99 -17.62
CA TYR A 105 10.77 -12.82 -16.78
C TYR A 105 11.63 -11.63 -17.23
N PHE A 106 11.21 -10.42 -16.85
CA PHE A 106 12.09 -9.26 -16.87
C PHE A 106 12.77 -9.10 -15.50
N ALA A 107 14.05 -8.74 -15.51
CA ALA A 107 14.81 -8.40 -14.30
C ALA A 107 15.41 -7.01 -14.42
N TYR A 108 15.25 -6.22 -13.36
CA TYR A 108 15.90 -4.92 -13.22
C TYR A 108 17.20 -5.06 -12.42
N TYR A 109 18.28 -4.48 -12.96
CA TYR A 109 19.61 -4.45 -12.36
C TYR A 109 19.96 -2.99 -12.00
N PRO A 110 19.71 -2.55 -10.75
CA PRO A 110 19.93 -1.16 -10.35
C PRO A 110 21.36 -0.67 -10.56
N GLU A 111 22.34 -1.55 -10.36
CA GLU A 111 23.77 -1.25 -10.52
C GLU A 111 24.17 -0.99 -11.98
N LEU A 112 23.43 -1.56 -12.94
CA LEU A 112 23.61 -1.33 -14.36
C LEU A 112 22.59 -0.35 -14.94
N ASN A 113 21.60 0.06 -14.13
CA ASN A 113 20.42 0.80 -14.54
C ASN A 113 19.79 0.22 -15.83
N SER A 114 19.57 -1.09 -15.83
CA SER A 114 19.11 -1.81 -17.03
C SER A 114 18.06 -2.85 -16.70
N VAL A 115 17.10 -3.01 -17.61
CA VAL A 115 16.11 -4.09 -17.60
C VAL A 115 16.49 -5.11 -18.68
N VAL A 116 16.45 -6.40 -18.33
CA VAL A 116 16.81 -7.49 -19.25
C VAL A 116 15.74 -8.58 -19.23
N LEU A 117 15.32 -9.04 -20.41
CA LEU A 117 14.49 -10.24 -20.56
C LEU A 117 15.36 -11.50 -20.40
N LYS A 118 14.94 -12.43 -19.54
CA LYS A 118 15.70 -13.65 -19.25
C LYS A 118 14.83 -14.90 -19.25
N ALA A 119 15.47 -16.03 -19.57
CA ALA A 119 14.93 -17.37 -19.48
C ALA A 119 15.89 -18.23 -18.65
N THR A 120 15.47 -18.69 -17.47
CA THR A 120 16.33 -19.48 -16.56
C THR A 120 15.55 -20.64 -15.93
N GLU A 121 16.25 -21.71 -15.53
CA GLU A 121 15.62 -22.90 -14.91
C GLU A 121 15.04 -22.62 -13.51
N GLU A 122 15.57 -21.60 -12.83
CA GLU A 122 15.10 -21.12 -11.54
C GLU A 122 14.72 -19.65 -11.64
N LEU A 123 13.66 -19.25 -10.96
CA LEU A 123 13.24 -17.86 -10.85
C LEU A 123 14.13 -17.17 -9.79
N PRO A 124 14.92 -16.15 -10.15
CA PRO A 124 15.80 -15.48 -9.19
C PRO A 124 15.00 -14.63 -8.19
N GLU A 125 15.60 -14.35 -7.04
CA GLU A 125 15.13 -13.30 -6.14
C GLU A 125 15.52 -11.91 -6.67
N GLY A 126 14.75 -10.87 -6.29
CA GLY A 126 15.03 -9.48 -6.64
C GLY A 126 13.82 -8.75 -7.18
N ASP A 127 14.08 -7.61 -7.83
CA ASP A 127 13.05 -6.82 -8.51
C ASP A 127 12.82 -7.37 -9.93
N ILE A 128 11.85 -8.27 -10.03
CA ILE A 128 11.54 -9.04 -11.23
C ILE A 128 10.06 -9.02 -11.54
N VAL A 129 9.72 -9.15 -12.82
CA VAL A 129 8.35 -9.36 -13.30
C VAL A 129 8.30 -10.68 -14.04
N ALA A 130 7.74 -11.71 -13.39
CA ALA A 130 7.55 -13.02 -13.98
C ALA A 130 6.43 -12.99 -15.02
N LEU A 131 6.68 -13.60 -16.19
CA LEU A 131 5.72 -13.64 -17.30
C LEU A 131 5.16 -15.04 -17.48
N ALA A 132 6.02 -16.04 -17.62
CA ALA A 132 5.58 -17.40 -17.88
C ALA A 132 6.56 -18.44 -17.35
N HIS A 133 6.04 -19.64 -17.10
CA HIS A 133 6.82 -20.84 -16.88
C HIS A 133 6.53 -21.83 -18.02
N ILE A 134 7.56 -22.19 -18.76
CA ILE A 134 7.49 -23.18 -19.84
C ILE A 134 8.10 -24.47 -19.31
N ASN A 135 7.30 -25.53 -19.23
CA ASN A 135 7.82 -26.82 -18.81
C ASN A 135 8.53 -27.57 -19.96
N ASN A 136 9.12 -28.72 -19.65
CA ASN A 136 9.80 -29.58 -20.63
C ASN A 136 8.89 -30.15 -21.74
N GLU A 137 7.57 -30.03 -21.61
CA GLU A 137 6.57 -30.44 -22.60
C GLU A 137 6.03 -29.27 -23.43
N LYS A 138 6.67 -28.08 -23.34
CA LYS A 138 6.25 -26.84 -24.01
C LYS A 138 4.86 -26.36 -23.60
N ILE A 139 4.42 -26.73 -22.39
CA ILE A 139 3.20 -26.17 -21.79
C ILE A 139 3.58 -24.86 -21.11
N ILE A 140 2.90 -23.78 -21.53
CA ILE A 140 3.07 -22.45 -20.95
C ILE A 140 2.10 -22.30 -19.78
N THR A 141 2.65 -21.98 -18.60
CA THR A 141 1.89 -21.54 -17.43
C THR A 141 2.06 -20.04 -17.29
N ASP A 142 0.95 -19.30 -17.29
CA ASP A 142 0.95 -17.86 -17.05
C ASP A 142 1.37 -17.57 -15.61
N MET A 143 2.37 -16.72 -15.44
CA MET A 143 2.88 -16.28 -14.13
C MET A 143 2.72 -14.78 -13.89
N ARG A 144 2.08 -14.08 -14.83
CA ARG A 144 1.90 -12.63 -14.75
C ARG A 144 1.03 -12.29 -13.54
N SER A 145 1.51 -11.30 -12.79
CA SER A 145 0.70 -10.58 -11.81
C SER A 145 0.48 -9.18 -12.36
N TYR A 146 -0.76 -8.70 -12.33
CA TYR A 146 -1.08 -7.38 -12.88
C TYR A 146 -0.68 -6.27 -11.92
N ALA A 147 -0.04 -5.23 -12.48
CA ALA A 147 0.24 -4.00 -11.75
C ALA A 147 -1.08 -3.35 -11.32
N THR A 148 -1.13 -2.88 -10.08
CA THR A 148 -2.30 -2.23 -9.51
C THR A 148 -1.95 -0.80 -9.14
N ALA A 149 -2.87 0.12 -9.35
CA ALA A 149 -2.72 1.47 -8.82
C ALA A 149 -2.78 1.39 -7.28
N LYS A 150 -1.74 1.88 -6.61
CA LYS A 150 -1.69 2.12 -5.15
C LYS A 150 -2.46 3.39 -4.76
N VAL A 151 -2.99 4.11 -5.75
CA VAL A 151 -3.91 5.22 -5.56
C VAL A 151 -5.15 4.73 -4.82
N ALA A 152 -5.48 5.35 -3.69
CA ALA A 152 -6.75 5.13 -3.03
C ALA A 152 -7.88 5.47 -4.01
N ILE A 153 -8.55 4.44 -4.53
CA ILE A 153 -9.73 4.64 -5.36
C ILE A 153 -10.74 5.36 -4.49
N ASN A 154 -11.16 6.53 -4.95
CA ASN A 154 -12.19 7.36 -4.31
C ASN A 154 -13.58 6.71 -4.53
N THR A 155 -13.72 5.42 -4.20
CA THR A 155 -15.03 4.86 -3.87
C THR A 155 -15.44 5.50 -2.57
N ALA A 156 -16.68 5.99 -2.52
CA ALA A 156 -17.31 6.69 -1.39
C ALA A 156 -16.67 6.33 -0.05
N ASN A 157 -16.29 7.34 0.77
CA ASN A 157 -15.71 7.22 2.12
C ASN A 157 -15.67 5.77 2.59
N THR A 158 -14.52 5.12 2.49
CA THR A 158 -14.44 3.73 2.93
C THR A 158 -14.59 3.73 4.44
N TYR A 159 -15.61 3.04 4.94
CA TYR A 159 -15.83 2.87 6.37
C TYR A 159 -15.29 1.50 6.77
N HIS A 160 -14.38 1.45 7.74
CA HIS A 160 -13.98 0.18 8.34
C HIS A 160 -14.41 0.15 9.80
N ASP A 161 -15.39 -0.71 10.10
CA ASP A 161 -15.91 -0.92 11.44
C ASP A 161 -15.14 -2.04 12.13
N PHE A 162 -14.66 -1.78 13.35
CA PHE A 162 -14.03 -2.82 14.16
C PHE A 162 -14.35 -2.65 15.65
N THR A 163 -14.29 -3.76 16.37
CA THR A 163 -14.54 -3.83 17.81
C THR A 163 -13.24 -4.05 18.55
N VAL A 164 -12.93 -3.18 19.51
CA VAL A 164 -11.80 -3.37 20.43
C VAL A 164 -12.27 -4.14 21.65
N HIS A 165 -11.72 -5.34 21.79
CA HIS A 165 -11.94 -6.21 22.95
C HIS A 165 -10.82 -5.99 23.97
N HIS A 166 -11.21 -5.67 25.20
CA HIS A 166 -10.25 -5.44 26.27
C HIS A 166 -9.94 -6.76 26.99
N THR A 167 -8.74 -7.30 26.77
CA THR A 167 -8.21 -8.40 27.57
C THR A 167 -7.39 -7.82 28.73
N LYS A 168 -7.72 -8.21 29.96
CA LYS A 168 -7.11 -7.67 31.20
C LYS A 168 -5.58 -7.74 31.19
N TRP A 169 -4.93 -6.63 31.55
CA TRP A 169 -3.55 -6.59 32.02
C TRP A 169 -3.54 -6.03 33.45
N SER A 170 -3.09 -6.82 34.42
CA SER A 170 -2.90 -6.38 35.81
C SER A 170 -1.41 -6.20 36.09
N SER A 171 -0.99 -5.01 36.49
CA SER A 171 0.33 -4.81 37.13
C SER A 171 0.18 -4.92 38.65
N ASN A 172 1.12 -5.60 39.32
CA ASN A 172 1.04 -5.95 40.76
C ASN A 172 1.31 -4.76 41.71
N ILE A 173 1.01 -3.52 41.33
CA ILE A 173 1.30 -2.32 42.14
C ILE A 173 -0.02 -1.66 42.56
N THR A 174 -0.10 -1.32 43.85
CA THR A 174 -1.26 -0.92 44.67
C THR A 174 -2.16 0.23 44.18
N ASN A 175 -1.96 0.73 42.96
CA ASN A 175 -2.88 1.59 42.21
C ASN A 175 -2.95 1.05 40.77
N VAL A 176 -3.72 -0.02 40.57
CA VAL A 176 -3.72 -0.76 39.30
C VAL A 176 -4.51 0.03 38.26
N MET A 177 -3.80 0.77 37.41
CA MET A 177 -4.36 1.14 36.11
C MET A 177 -4.39 -0.13 35.25
N GLU A 178 -5.59 -0.62 34.97
CA GLU A 178 -5.79 -1.69 33.98
C GLU A 178 -5.71 -1.05 32.60
N GLY A 179 -4.85 -1.59 31.75
CA GLY A 179 -4.69 -1.13 30.37
C GLY A 179 -4.80 -2.28 29.38
N SER A 180 -5.18 -1.97 28.15
CA SER A 180 -5.10 -2.92 27.04
C SER A 180 -4.55 -2.21 25.83
N ARG A 181 -3.70 -2.91 25.08
CA ARG A 181 -3.12 -2.44 23.82
C ARG A 181 -3.51 -3.40 22.71
N THR A 182 -4.12 -2.88 21.66
CA THR A 182 -4.45 -3.65 20.47
C THR A 182 -3.88 -2.94 19.25
N VAL A 183 -3.28 -3.71 18.35
CA VAL A 183 -2.77 -3.21 17.08
C VAL A 183 -3.70 -3.70 15.98
N TYR A 184 -4.27 -2.77 15.23
CA TYR A 184 -5.08 -3.04 14.06
C TYR A 184 -4.30 -2.67 12.80
N LYS A 185 -4.24 -3.60 11.85
CA LYS A 185 -3.64 -3.32 10.55
C LYS A 185 -4.70 -2.75 9.62
N ILE A 186 -4.59 -1.47 9.30
CA ILE A 186 -5.51 -0.80 8.38
C ILE A 186 -5.11 -1.09 6.92
N PRO A 187 -6.07 -1.23 6.00
CA PRO A 187 -5.79 -1.63 4.61
C PRO A 187 -4.79 -0.75 3.86
N HIS A 188 -4.80 0.56 4.14
CA HIS A 188 -3.98 1.55 3.46
C HIS A 188 -3.87 2.83 4.28
N ASN A 189 -2.98 3.73 3.88
CA ASN A 189 -2.76 4.98 4.60
C ASN A 189 -3.80 6.10 4.36
N GLY A 190 -4.78 5.88 3.48
CA GLY A 190 -5.78 6.89 3.14
C GLY A 190 -6.82 7.24 4.21
N PHE A 191 -6.93 6.50 5.31
CA PHE A 191 -7.89 6.84 6.37
C PHE A 191 -7.44 8.10 7.12
N ARG A 192 -8.35 9.06 7.28
CA ARG A 192 -8.06 10.34 7.92
C ARG A 192 -8.65 10.44 9.30
N TYR A 193 -9.83 9.86 9.52
CA TYR A 193 -10.53 10.01 10.77
C TYR A 193 -10.77 8.67 11.44
N LEU A 194 -10.60 8.65 12.76
CA LEU A 194 -11.14 7.58 13.59
C LEU A 194 -12.32 8.16 14.38
N LEU A 195 -13.50 7.57 14.18
CA LEU A 195 -14.72 7.96 14.87
C LEU A 195 -15.09 6.88 15.88
N LEU A 196 -15.35 7.30 17.11
CA LEU A 196 -16.03 6.46 18.09
C LEU A 196 -17.53 6.50 17.82
N LYS A 197 -18.11 5.39 17.33
CA LYS A 197 -19.54 5.28 17.06
C LYS A 197 -20.34 5.01 18.33
N ASP A 198 -19.87 4.07 19.13
CA ASP A 198 -20.51 3.63 20.36
C ASP A 198 -19.44 3.07 21.30
N ALA A 199 -19.69 3.15 22.60
CA ALA A 199 -18.89 2.47 23.60
C ALA A 199 -19.81 1.80 24.61
N ASN A 200 -19.58 0.52 24.87
CA ASN A 200 -20.27 -0.19 25.92
C ASN A 200 -19.33 -0.39 27.10
N LEU A 201 -19.60 0.35 28.18
CA LEU A 201 -18.87 0.27 29.42
C LEU A 201 -19.75 -0.50 30.43
N ASN A 202 -19.53 -1.81 30.55
CA ASN A 202 -20.20 -2.67 31.55
C ASN A 202 -21.72 -2.79 31.36
N GLY A 203 -22.19 -2.88 30.13
CA GLY A 203 -23.61 -2.90 29.80
C GLY A 203 -24.26 -1.51 29.82
N ILE A 204 -23.51 -0.44 30.11
CA ILE A 204 -23.98 0.94 30.01
C ILE A 204 -23.59 1.45 28.62
N PRO A 205 -24.56 1.69 27.72
CA PRO A 205 -24.29 2.29 26.42
C PRO A 205 -23.83 3.73 26.59
N TYR A 206 -22.80 4.09 25.84
CA TYR A 206 -22.24 5.43 25.81
C TYR A 206 -22.41 6.00 24.41
N MET A 207 -23.23 7.04 24.28
CA MET A 207 -23.22 7.85 23.08
C MET A 207 -22.12 8.91 23.21
N PRO A 208 -20.98 8.75 22.51
CA PRO A 208 -19.93 9.74 22.57
C PRO A 208 -20.43 11.09 22.04
N LYS A 209 -20.12 12.18 22.75
CA LYS A 209 -20.19 13.51 22.17
C LYS A 209 -18.99 13.66 21.23
N GLU A 210 -19.22 13.38 19.95
CA GLU A 210 -18.31 13.64 18.82
C GLU A 210 -16.82 13.48 19.15
N HIS A 211 -16.36 12.24 19.29
CA HIS A 211 -14.92 11.95 19.37
C HIS A 211 -14.42 11.56 17.99
N ILE A 212 -13.93 12.57 17.25
CA ILE A 212 -13.22 12.41 15.99
C ILE A 212 -11.73 12.61 16.29
N ILE A 213 -10.92 11.62 15.99
CA ILE A 213 -9.45 11.72 15.99
C ILE A 213 -9.03 11.95 14.54
N ASP A 214 -8.28 13.03 14.27
CA ASP A 214 -7.68 13.30 12.96
C ASP A 214 -6.31 12.62 12.89
N LEU A 215 -6.24 11.47 12.22
CA LEU A 215 -5.04 10.65 12.06
C LEU A 215 -3.97 11.29 11.15
N SER A 216 -4.21 12.49 10.58
CA SER A 216 -3.19 13.25 9.86
C SER A 216 -2.21 13.97 10.79
N ILE A 217 -2.54 14.09 12.07
CA ILE A 217 -1.66 14.67 13.08
C ILE A 217 -0.81 13.55 13.67
N GLU A 218 0.50 13.61 13.45
CA GLU A 218 1.46 12.66 14.02
C GLU A 218 1.53 12.78 15.55
N GLY A 219 1.68 11.62 16.20
CA GLY A 219 1.77 11.51 17.66
C GLY A 219 0.57 10.84 18.31
N GLU A 220 0.67 10.66 19.63
CA GLU A 220 -0.38 10.03 20.43
C GLU A 220 -1.56 10.99 20.65
N GLN A 221 -2.76 10.57 20.27
CA GLN A 221 -3.99 11.32 20.52
C GLN A 221 -4.85 10.61 21.56
N SER A 222 -5.53 11.37 22.44
CA SER A 222 -6.34 10.78 23.50
C SER A 222 -7.82 11.14 23.44
N ILE A 223 -8.68 10.15 23.70
CA ILE A 223 -10.11 10.32 23.95
C ILE A 223 -10.39 10.04 25.42
N TYR A 224 -11.07 10.97 26.07
CA TYR A 224 -11.54 10.82 27.44
C TYR A 224 -13.01 10.41 27.46
N LEU A 225 -13.28 9.18 27.90
CA LEU A 225 -14.62 8.64 28.10
C LEU A 225 -14.96 8.72 29.59
N ASN A 226 -15.96 9.52 29.95
CA ASN A 226 -16.38 9.68 31.34
C ASN A 226 -17.87 9.35 31.52
N THR A 227 -18.18 8.39 32.39
CA THR A 227 -19.55 7.99 32.74
C THR A 227 -19.66 7.65 34.21
N SER A 228 -20.61 8.26 34.93
CA SER A 228 -21.05 7.78 36.26
C SER A 228 -19.92 7.44 37.24
N GLY A 229 -18.85 8.25 37.28
CA GLY A 229 -17.69 8.04 38.16
C GLY A 229 -16.60 7.11 37.62
N ILE A 230 -16.72 6.62 36.39
CA ILE A 230 -15.69 5.87 35.67
C ILE A 230 -15.10 6.78 34.60
N SER A 231 -13.77 6.93 34.62
CA SER A 231 -13.01 7.59 33.55
C SER A 231 -12.11 6.56 32.88
N THR A 232 -12.27 6.44 31.56
CA THR A 232 -11.40 5.66 30.69
C THR A 232 -10.73 6.62 29.72
N MET A 233 -9.41 6.52 29.61
CA MET A 233 -8.64 7.27 28.62
C MET A 233 -8.22 6.31 27.53
N MET A 234 -8.52 6.63 26.28
CA MET A 234 -8.04 5.91 25.12
C MET A 234 -6.95 6.74 24.47
N TYR A 235 -5.86 6.11 24.09
CA TYR A 235 -4.76 6.66 23.33
C TYR A 235 -4.74 5.95 21.99
N VAL A 236 -4.56 6.70 20.92
CA VAL A 236 -4.50 6.21 19.56
C VAL A 236 -3.20 6.73 18.96
N GLU A 237 -2.41 5.80 18.45
CA GLU A 237 -1.14 6.06 17.79
C GLU A 237 -1.18 5.36 16.43
N ARG A 238 -0.71 6.04 15.40
CA ARG A 238 -0.62 5.50 14.05
C ARG A 238 0.83 5.51 13.58
N ASN A 239 1.27 4.38 13.05
CA ASN A 239 2.56 4.24 12.39
C ASN A 239 2.37 3.51 11.06
N GLY A 240 2.31 4.28 9.96
CA GLY A 240 1.91 3.75 8.65
C GLY A 240 0.52 3.10 8.70
N THR A 241 0.46 1.81 8.33
CA THR A 241 -0.76 0.99 8.34
C THR A 241 -1.07 0.36 9.70
N ASP A 242 -0.25 0.59 10.72
CA ASP A 242 -0.49 0.02 12.05
C ASP A 242 -1.14 1.08 12.95
N LEU A 243 -2.37 0.81 13.36
CA LEU A 243 -3.14 1.61 14.30
C LEU A 243 -3.10 0.96 15.68
N THR A 244 -2.34 1.56 16.60
CA THR A 244 -2.26 1.13 18.00
C THR A 244 -3.31 1.87 18.80
N ILE A 245 -4.16 1.12 19.49
CA ILE A 245 -5.14 1.66 20.43
C ILE A 245 -4.81 1.14 21.81
N THR A 246 -4.51 2.08 22.72
CA THR A 246 -4.19 1.79 24.12
C THR A 246 -5.26 2.41 24.99
N SER A 247 -5.99 1.64 25.79
CA SER A 247 -6.90 2.21 26.78
C SER A 247 -6.32 2.07 28.18
N VAL A 248 -6.56 3.04 29.04
CA VAL A 248 -6.15 3.06 30.44
C VAL A 248 -7.34 3.46 31.31
N ARG A 249 -7.61 2.69 32.37
CA ARG A 249 -8.75 2.93 33.29
C ARG A 249 -8.29 3.05 34.73
N SER A 250 -9.01 3.84 35.52
CA SER A 250 -8.73 4.08 36.94
C SER A 250 -9.40 3.10 37.92
N ASN A 251 -10.17 2.09 37.48
CA ASN A 251 -10.85 1.16 38.40
C ASN A 251 -11.08 -0.23 37.80
N THR A 252 -11.00 -1.24 38.66
CA THR A 252 -10.90 -2.66 38.32
C THR A 252 -12.27 -3.33 38.18
N MET A 253 -12.34 -4.32 37.27
CA MET A 253 -13.34 -5.42 37.25
C MET A 253 -14.54 -5.35 36.28
N SER A 254 -14.33 -5.13 34.99
CA SER A 254 -15.38 -5.43 34.00
C SER A 254 -14.86 -5.47 32.55
N GLU A 255 -15.60 -6.13 31.66
CA GLU A 255 -15.36 -6.15 30.21
C GLU A 255 -15.94 -4.90 29.52
N HIS A 256 -15.20 -4.38 28.54
CA HIS A 256 -15.54 -3.17 27.79
C HIS A 256 -15.47 -3.49 26.30
N TYR A 257 -16.34 -2.86 25.52
CA TYR A 257 -16.38 -2.98 24.08
C TYR A 257 -16.41 -1.59 23.48
N LEU A 258 -15.46 -1.28 22.62
CA LEU A 258 -15.44 -0.02 21.85
C LEU A 258 -15.76 -0.33 20.40
N TYR A 259 -16.72 0.39 19.84
CA TYR A 259 -17.10 0.30 18.43
C TYR A 259 -16.55 1.51 17.69
N LEU A 260 -15.53 1.26 16.89
CA LEU A 260 -14.79 2.27 16.17
C LEU A 260 -15.02 2.15 14.67
N THR A 261 -14.96 3.29 13.99
CA THR A 261 -15.05 3.38 12.54
C THR A 261 -13.94 4.24 12.00
N LEU A 262 -13.16 3.69 11.08
CA LEU A 262 -12.23 4.44 10.26
C LEU A 262 -12.96 5.07 9.07
N VAL A 263 -12.63 6.32 8.77
CA VAL A 263 -13.16 7.13 7.66
C VAL A 263 -12.03 7.83 6.91
#